data_AF-A0A562GF75-F1
#
_entry.id   AF-A0A562GF75-F1
#
_cell.length_a   1.000
_cell.length_b   1.000
_cell.length_c   1.000
_cell.angle_alpha   90.00
_cell.angle_beta   90.00
_cell.angle_gamma   90.00
#
_symmetry.space_group_name_H-M   'P 1'
#
loop_
_entity.id
_entity.type
_entity.pdbx_description
1 polymer ?
#
loop_
_entity_poly.entity_id
_entity_poly.type
_entity_poly.pdbx_seq_one_letter_code
_entity_poly.pdbx_strand_id
1 'polypeptide(L)' 'MSRKVRSDCTVGTFEKKNGLPPGTIRNSDGRDTRSDKKIGTIRKENIKSK' A
#
# COMPACT_ATOMS: atom_id res chain seq x y z
N MET A 1 -7.69 -15.16 11.71
CA MET A 1 -7.01 -13.85 11.60
C MET A 1 -6.08 -13.89 10.39
N SER A 2 -6.38 -13.18 9.30
CA SER A 2 -5.47 -13.14 8.15
C SER A 2 -4.17 -12.44 8.54
N ARG A 3 -3.03 -12.99 8.11
CA ARG A 3 -1.72 -12.39 8.41
C ARG A 3 -1.60 -11.06 7.68
N LYS A 4 -1.40 -9.97 8.42
CA LYS A 4 -1.15 -8.65 7.80
C LYS A 4 0.15 -8.71 6.99
N VAL A 5 0.15 -8.05 5.83
CA VAL A 5 1.37 -7.80 5.05
C VAL A 5 2.38 -7.09 5.96
N ARG A 6 3.66 -7.47 5.84
CA ARG A 6 4.75 -6.82 6.58
C ARG A 6 4.77 -5.31 6.29
N SER A 7 5.07 -4.52 7.31
CA SER A 7 5.05 -3.06 7.22
C SER A 7 6.14 -2.50 6.29
N ASP A 8 7.25 -3.21 6.13
CA ASP A 8 8.38 -2.86 5.29
C ASP A 8 8.22 -3.26 3.81
N CYS A 9 7.18 -4.02 3.47
CA CYS A 9 6.84 -4.33 2.08
C CYS A 9 6.53 -3.04 1.30
N THR A 10 7.03 -2.93 0.07
CA THR A 10 6.69 -1.82 -0.84
C THR A 10 5.38 -2.08 -1.57
N VAL A 11 4.73 -1.02 -2.05
CA VAL A 11 3.49 -1.08 -2.85
C VAL A 11 3.69 -1.93 -4.10
N GLY A 12 4.73 -1.65 -4.88
CA GLY A 12 4.97 -2.38 -6.14
C GLY A 12 5.22 -3.87 -5.91
N THR A 13 5.91 -4.23 -4.81
CA THR A 13 6.10 -5.65 -4.45
C THR A 13 4.80 -6.29 -4.01
N PHE A 14 3.99 -5.56 -3.24
CA PHE A 14 2.69 -6.04 -2.80
C PHE A 14 1.76 -6.28 -3.99
N GLU A 15 1.67 -5.34 -4.94
CA GLU A 15 0.83 -5.48 -6.12
C GLU A 15 1.25 -6.70 -6.95
N LYS A 16 2.54 -6.81 -7.27
CA LYS A 16 3.08 -7.97 -8.01
C LYS A 16 2.82 -9.29 -7.31
N LYS A 17 3.08 -9.37 -6.00
CA LYS A 17 2.92 -10.60 -5.22
C LYS A 17 1.47 -11.08 -5.13
N ASN A 18 0.51 -10.15 -5.19
CA ASN A 18 -0.91 -10.45 -5.12
C ASN A 18 -1.59 -10.47 -6.50
N GLY A 19 -0.82 -10.38 -7.60
CA GLY A 19 -1.37 -10.38 -8.96
C GLY A 19 -2.22 -9.15 -9.27
N LEU A 20 -2.02 -8.04 -8.54
CA LEU A 20 -2.75 -6.80 -8.76
C LEU A 20 -2.08 -5.99 -9.88
N PRO A 21 -2.87 -5.29 -10.71
CA PRO A 21 -2.33 -4.31 -11.64
C PRO A 21 -1.50 -3.25 -10.91
N PRO A 22 -0.45 -2.71 -11.55
CA PRO A 22 0.30 -1.60 -10.99
C PRO A 22 -0.62 -0.39 -10.77
N GLY A 23 -0.48 0.24 -9.62
CA GLY A 23 -1.32 1.38 -9.22
C GLY A 23 -2.74 1.01 -8.83
N THR A 24 -2.91 -0.19 -8.29
CA THR A 24 -4.14 -0.60 -7.59
C THR A 24 -4.25 0.12 -6.25
N ILE A 25 -3.14 0.31 -5.54
CA ILE A 25 -3.12 1.07 -4.29
C ILE A 25 -3.09 2.57 -4.60
N ARG A 26 -4.12 3.30 -4.19
CA ARG A 26 -4.24 4.76 -4.35
C ARG A 26 -4.06 5.51 -3.02
N ASN A 27 -3.56 6.74 -3.09
CA ASN A 27 -3.57 7.64 -1.94
C ASN A 27 -5.01 8.16 -1.69
N SER A 28 -5.23 8.86 -0.59
CA SER A 28 -6.53 9.45 -0.23
C SER A 28 -7.06 10.45 -1.27
N ASP A 29 -6.17 11.08 -2.04
CA ASP A 29 -6.50 12.00 -3.13
C ASP A 29 -6.84 11.29 -4.47
N GLY A 30 -6.84 9.95 -4.49
CA GLY A 30 -7.14 9.14 -5.68
C GLY A 30 -5.98 8.96 -6.67
N ARG A 31 -4.85 9.67 -6.47
CA ARG A 31 -3.65 9.50 -7.30
C ARG A 31 -2.94 8.20 -6.95
N ASP A 32 -2.14 7.74 -7.91
CA ASP A 32 -1.36 6.53 -7.75
C ASP A 32 -0.40 6.62 -6.55
N THR A 33 -0.33 5.54 -5.79
CA THR A 33 0.64 5.44 -4.70
C THR A 33 1.98 5.07 -5.28
N ARG A 34 3.02 5.84 -4.94
CA ARG A 34 4.37 5.53 -5.37
C ARG A 34 4.75 4.08 -5.05
N SER A 35 5.28 3.37 -6.04
CA SER A 35 5.59 1.94 -5.96
C SER A 35 6.65 1.60 -4.89
N ASP A 36 7.53 2.54 -4.55
CA ASP A 36 8.57 2.44 -3.52
C ASP A 36 8.04 2.73 -2.09
N LYS A 37 6.81 3.24 -1.95
CA LYS A 37 6.21 3.54 -0.65
C LYS A 37 5.97 2.25 0.14
N LYS A 38 6.20 2.30 1.45
CA LYS A 38 5.99 1.18 2.36
C LYS A 38 4.51 1.04 2.75
N ILE A 39 4.01 -0.19 2.80
CA ILE A 39 2.65 -0.53 3.27
C ILE A 39 2.40 0.00 4.70
N GLY A 40 3.42 -0.04 5.56
CA GLY A 40 3.33 0.51 6.91
C GLY A 40 3.09 2.02 6.94
N THR A 41 3.64 2.77 6.00
CA THR A 41 3.43 4.22 5.88
C THR A 41 1.99 4.53 5.49
N ILE A 42 1.47 3.83 4.49
CA ILE A 42 0.07 3.98 4.02
C ILE A 42 -0.92 3.69 5.14
N ARG A 43 -0.66 2.65 5.95
CA ARG A 43 -1.49 2.34 7.12
C ARG A 43 -1.50 3.49 8.13
N LYS A 44 -0.36 4.11 8.42
CA LYS A 44 -0.26 5.23 9.36
C LYS A 44 -0.97 6.48 8.83
N GLU A 45 -0.83 6.78 7.55
CA GLU A 45 -1.51 7.91 6.89
C GLU A 45 -3.03 7.74 6.91
N ASN A 46 -3.53 6.55 6.57
CA ASN A 46 -4.97 6.27 6.60
C ASN A 46 -5.56 6.31 8.02
N ILE A 47 -4.76 6.04 9.07
CA ILE A 47 -5.20 6.21 10.46
C ILE A 47 -5.25 7.70 10.84
N LYS A 48 -4.29 8.51 10.40
CA LYS A 48 -4.26 9.95 10.70
C LYS A 48 -5.30 10.77 9.96
N SER A 49 -5.70 10.31 8.77
CA SER A 49 -6.71 10.98 7.93
C SER A 49 -8.16 10.66 8.34
N LYS A 50 -8.35 9.82 9.36
CA LYS A 50 -9.65 9.42 9.89
C LYS A 50 -9.91 10.14 11.22
#